data_AF-A0A1I6UZZ3-F1
#
_entry.id   AF-A0A1I6UZZ3-F1
#
_cell.length_a   1.000
_cell.length_b   1.000
_cell.length_c   1.000
_cell.angle_alpha   90.00
_cell.angle_beta   90.00
_cell.angle_gamma   90.00
#
_symmetry.space_group_name_H-M   'P 1'
#
loop_
_entity.id
_entity.type
_entity.pdbx_description
1 polymer ?
#
loop_
_entity_poly.entity_id
_entity_poly.type
_entity_poly.pdbx_seq_one_letter_code
_entity_poly.pdbx_strand_id
1 'polypeptide(L)'
;MNAPAPSVEPLDTLAARLFDDIRGLAPDAEGVSRPAFSEDESRVLGYLAREMAAQGLAVEEDAGRNLVFCLPEHAEAEAWDLIGSHVDSVPCGGNYDGLAGIVAGLLVLLNAHRGDSHLQRPLKCIALRAEESAWFGTCYLGSKMLTGQLTQKDLSAPHKGDGRPLRSHLDTLGIDTEAVAAGTPLGNMSRVLSYVELHIEQGPQLVEAELPVAVVSAIRGNFRFRQVQCIGQAGHSGTVPQKDRHDAVLAYADFMNGLETHCLERLSRGSDLVMTSGVVGTDPDQHAIARIPGSVSFSLDIRSGSKALLAELRAEVEARMSRIAKTREVRFLTGAVVETQPAELDPAVTAALERAMTEVAGRGLVLTSGAGHDAAVFAGAGVPTGMVFVRNRNGSHNPQEAMEIADLMVGVEVLKTYFSQPTSADITQTSIDEANMFDDLIEIFEARGKGLHAHEALATAARTAAMARPDMAVALHLIASRADAFAERHDRMPLTAKDVARAENALRALISTLEEALSAESDSQALASLAVAAQKCCAEELAQR
;
A
#
# COMPACT_ATOMS: atom_id res chain seq x y z
N MET A 1 22.00 48.49 -3.31
CA MET A 1 21.48 47.59 -4.34
C MET A 1 21.38 46.23 -3.70
N ASN A 2 20.19 45.82 -3.25
CA ASN A 2 19.98 44.46 -2.77
C ASN A 2 20.13 43.56 -4.00
N ALA A 3 21.09 42.64 -3.96
CA ALA A 3 21.15 41.58 -4.94
C ALA A 3 19.78 40.87 -4.93
N PRO A 4 19.17 40.57 -6.07
CA PRO A 4 17.96 39.75 -6.10
C PRO A 4 18.26 38.46 -5.35
N ALA A 5 17.36 38.06 -4.44
CA ALA A 5 17.46 36.76 -3.79
C ALA A 5 17.60 35.70 -4.89
N PRO A 6 18.50 34.70 -4.73
CA PRO A 6 18.65 33.65 -5.73
C PRO A 6 17.27 33.02 -5.99
N SER A 7 16.91 32.87 -7.27
CA SER A 7 15.66 32.23 -7.66
C SER A 7 15.63 30.81 -7.10
N VAL A 8 14.61 30.49 -6.31
CA VAL A 8 14.41 29.16 -5.76
C VAL A 8 14.23 28.16 -6.91
N GLU A 9 15.00 27.06 -6.91
CA GLU A 9 14.93 26.02 -7.94
C GLU A 9 13.52 25.40 -8.00
N PRO A 10 12.88 25.33 -9.18
CA PRO A 10 11.61 24.64 -9.36
C PRO A 10 11.67 23.18 -8.89
N LEU A 11 10.59 22.69 -8.28
CA LEU A 11 10.59 21.38 -7.61
C LEU A 11 10.71 20.20 -8.59
N ASP A 12 10.18 20.32 -9.80
CA ASP A 12 10.35 19.34 -10.87
C ASP A 12 11.81 19.24 -11.33
N THR A 13 12.50 20.37 -11.41
CA THR A 13 13.92 20.46 -11.75
C THR A 13 14.78 19.88 -10.63
N LEU A 14 14.46 20.19 -9.37
CA LEU A 14 15.09 19.58 -8.21
C LEU A 14 14.90 18.06 -8.19
N ALA A 15 13.69 17.57 -8.47
CA ALA A 15 13.39 16.14 -8.51
C ALA A 15 14.27 15.43 -9.55
N ALA A 16 14.31 15.95 -10.78
CA ALA A 16 15.14 15.41 -11.86
C ALA A 16 16.62 15.37 -11.46
N ARG A 17 17.13 16.47 -10.89
CA ARG A 17 18.52 16.57 -10.40
C ARG A 17 18.82 15.55 -9.30
N LEU A 18 17.94 15.39 -8.30
CA LEU A 18 18.11 14.42 -7.23
C LEU A 18 18.24 12.98 -7.77
N PHE A 19 17.38 12.60 -8.73
CA PHE A 19 17.48 11.28 -9.36
C PHE A 19 18.79 11.11 -10.13
N ASP A 20 19.20 12.10 -10.93
CA ASP A 20 20.43 12.04 -11.73
C ASP A 20 21.68 11.98 -10.85
N ASP A 21 21.72 12.77 -9.78
CA ASP A 21 22.83 12.77 -8.83
C ASP A 21 22.92 11.41 -8.10
N ILE A 22 21.79 10.87 -7.64
CA ILE A 22 21.77 9.56 -6.95
C ILE A 22 22.15 8.43 -7.89
N ARG A 23 21.72 8.47 -9.16
CA ARG A 23 22.18 7.54 -10.19
C ARG A 23 23.69 7.57 -10.34
N GLY A 24 24.30 8.76 -10.30
CA GLY A 24 25.75 8.95 -10.37
C GLY A 24 26.52 8.49 -9.12
N LEU A 25 25.87 8.42 -7.96
CA LEU A 25 26.50 7.99 -6.70
C LEU A 25 26.64 6.48 -6.55
N ALA A 26 25.76 5.71 -7.19
CA ALA A 26 25.70 4.24 -7.10
C ALA A 26 25.45 3.57 -8.47
N PRO A 27 26.29 3.84 -9.49
CA PRO A 27 26.15 3.21 -10.79
C PRO A 27 26.51 1.72 -10.74
N ASP A 28 25.84 0.92 -11.56
CA ASP A 28 26.25 -0.47 -11.85
C ASP A 28 26.66 -0.60 -13.33
N ALA A 29 27.05 -1.80 -13.78
CA ALA A 29 27.33 -2.13 -15.17
C ALA A 29 26.18 -1.71 -16.09
N GLU A 30 24.94 -1.89 -15.63
CA GLU A 30 23.73 -1.31 -16.19
C GLU A 30 22.81 -0.85 -15.05
N GLY A 31 22.20 0.33 -15.16
CA GLY A 31 21.28 0.83 -14.13
C GLY A 31 22.01 1.26 -12.86
N VAL A 32 21.45 0.92 -11.70
CA VAL A 32 21.99 1.27 -10.38
C VAL A 32 21.96 0.08 -9.43
N SER A 33 22.88 0.08 -8.46
CA SER A 33 22.93 -0.89 -7.38
C SER A 33 23.26 -0.20 -6.07
N ARG A 34 22.32 -0.22 -5.13
CA ARG A 34 22.48 0.30 -3.77
C ARG A 34 22.27 -0.86 -2.80
N PRO A 35 23.31 -1.65 -2.49
CA PRO A 35 23.15 -2.80 -1.62
C PRO A 35 22.71 -2.42 -0.21
N ALA A 36 21.80 -3.22 0.36
CA ALA A 36 21.27 -3.02 1.72
C ALA A 36 22.40 -2.91 2.76
N PHE A 37 22.37 -1.86 3.59
CA PHE A 37 23.36 -1.55 4.63
C PHE A 37 24.80 -1.40 4.11
N SER A 38 24.98 -1.05 2.83
CA SER A 38 26.29 -0.81 2.24
C SER A 38 26.76 0.64 2.41
N GLU A 39 28.01 0.87 2.00
CA GLU A 39 28.55 2.22 1.86
C GLU A 39 27.82 3.03 0.78
N ASP A 40 27.32 2.40 -0.29
CA ASP A 40 26.61 3.10 -1.36
C ASP A 40 25.21 3.54 -0.92
N GLU A 41 24.46 2.69 -0.22
CA GLU A 41 23.19 3.08 0.43
C GLU A 41 23.43 4.24 1.42
N SER A 42 24.46 4.13 2.25
CA SER A 42 24.83 5.17 3.22
C SER A 42 25.29 6.47 2.57
N ARG A 43 25.93 6.40 1.39
CA ARG A 43 26.35 7.57 0.60
C ARG A 43 25.15 8.31 0.04
N VAL A 44 24.14 7.60 -0.45
CA VAL A 44 22.89 8.18 -0.95
C VAL A 44 22.12 8.86 0.18
N LEU A 45 21.99 8.19 1.34
CA LEU A 45 21.40 8.80 2.54
C LEU A 45 22.15 10.07 2.97
N GLY A 46 23.48 10.01 3.04
CA GLY A 46 24.29 11.18 3.37
C GLY A 46 24.20 12.31 2.33
N TYR A 47 23.97 11.99 1.06
CA TYR A 47 23.69 12.99 0.02
C TYR A 47 22.35 13.67 0.26
N LEU A 48 21.27 12.90 0.43
CA LEU A 48 19.93 13.42 0.73
C LEU A 48 19.94 14.30 1.99
N ALA A 49 20.62 13.86 3.06
CA ALA A 49 20.79 14.63 4.29
C ALA A 49 21.37 16.03 4.03
N ARG A 50 22.46 16.11 3.26
CA ARG A 50 23.11 17.39 2.95
C ARG A 50 22.25 18.29 2.08
N GLU A 51 21.63 17.73 1.03
CA GLU A 51 20.77 18.51 0.13
C GLU A 51 19.56 19.09 0.88
N MET A 52 18.90 18.29 1.71
CA MET A 52 17.69 18.72 2.42
C MET A 52 18.00 19.68 3.57
N ALA A 53 19.11 19.47 4.29
CA ALA A 53 19.58 20.44 5.28
C ALA A 53 19.94 21.79 4.63
N ALA A 54 20.55 21.79 3.44
CA ALA A 54 20.84 23.01 2.68
C ALA A 54 19.56 23.75 2.22
N GLN A 55 18.45 23.04 2.06
CA GLN A 55 17.13 23.60 1.75
C GLN A 55 16.34 24.03 3.00
N GLY A 56 16.91 23.88 4.21
CA GLY A 56 16.29 24.35 5.46
C GLY A 56 15.44 23.33 6.20
N LEU A 57 15.42 22.06 5.77
CA LEU A 57 14.73 20.99 6.49
C LEU A 57 15.56 20.50 7.69
N ALA A 58 14.88 20.06 8.74
CA ALA A 58 15.49 19.31 9.84
C ALA A 58 15.72 17.86 9.40
N VAL A 59 16.89 17.31 9.75
CA VAL A 59 17.34 15.97 9.35
C VAL A 59 17.84 15.23 10.58
N GLU A 60 17.30 14.03 10.83
CA GLU A 60 17.70 13.15 11.94
C GLU A 60 17.87 11.70 11.46
N GLU A 61 18.80 10.96 12.07
CA GLU A 61 18.86 9.50 11.91
C GLU A 61 18.10 8.84 13.07
N ASP A 62 17.26 7.86 12.77
CA ASP A 62 16.60 7.05 13.79
C ASP A 62 17.53 5.95 14.35
N ALA A 63 17.03 5.18 15.33
CA ALA A 63 17.78 4.10 15.96
C ALA A 63 18.10 2.93 14.99
N GLY A 64 17.36 2.80 13.89
CA GLY A 64 17.62 1.85 12.80
C GLY A 64 18.53 2.42 11.70
N ARG A 65 19.04 3.65 11.87
CA ARG A 65 19.83 4.41 10.88
C ARG A 65 19.06 4.75 9.60
N ASN A 66 17.73 4.71 9.62
CA ASN A 66 16.96 5.35 8.56
C ASN A 66 17.07 6.87 8.74
N LEU A 67 16.89 7.61 7.66
CA LEU A 67 17.00 9.07 7.68
C LEU A 67 15.60 9.68 7.65
N VAL A 68 15.36 10.62 8.55
CA VAL A 68 14.06 11.27 8.74
C VAL A 68 14.23 12.77 8.51
N PHE A 69 13.33 13.33 7.70
CA PHE A 69 13.30 14.73 7.30
C PHE A 69 12.00 15.36 7.74
N CYS A 70 12.03 16.60 8.19
CA CYS A 70 10.81 17.33 8.52
C CYS A 70 11.02 18.85 8.47
N LEU A 71 9.93 19.61 8.59
CA LEU A 71 10.05 21.03 8.89
C LEU A 71 10.67 21.20 10.29
N PRO A 72 11.52 22.22 10.54
CA PRO A 72 12.14 22.43 11.85
C PRO A 72 11.16 22.44 13.02
N GLU A 73 9.96 23.01 12.82
CA GLU A 73 8.87 23.06 13.79
C GLU A 73 8.21 21.70 14.08
N HIS A 74 8.40 20.70 13.22
CA HIS A 74 7.87 19.34 13.38
C HIS A 74 8.85 18.37 14.06
N ALA A 75 10.11 18.77 14.28
CA ALA A 75 11.14 17.88 14.80
C ALA A 75 10.76 17.26 16.15
N GLU A 76 10.26 18.10 17.06
CA GLU A 76 9.88 17.74 18.43
C GLU A 76 8.39 17.40 18.59
N ALA A 77 7.64 17.22 17.50
CA ALA A 77 6.21 16.93 17.55
C ALA A 77 5.93 15.60 18.30
N GLU A 78 4.92 15.58 19.17
CA GLU A 78 4.57 14.38 19.94
C GLU A 78 4.00 13.26 19.05
N ALA A 79 3.28 13.60 18.00
CA ALA A 79 2.78 12.69 16.97
C ALA A 79 2.83 13.34 15.59
N TRP A 80 2.95 12.52 14.53
CA TRP A 80 3.10 12.98 13.15
C TRP A 80 2.52 11.99 12.15
N ASP A 81 2.15 12.51 10.98
CA ASP A 81 2.01 11.70 9.77
C ASP A 81 3.40 11.37 9.22
N LEU A 82 3.56 10.17 8.67
CA LEU A 82 4.81 9.67 8.10
C LEU A 82 4.62 9.43 6.60
N ILE A 83 5.55 9.93 5.78
CA ILE A 83 5.62 9.67 4.34
C ILE A 83 6.99 9.10 3.99
N GLY A 84 7.09 8.15 3.08
CA GLY A 84 8.40 7.64 2.72
C GLY A 84 8.35 6.40 1.87
N SER A 85 9.54 5.84 1.65
CA SER A 85 9.78 4.54 1.04
C SER A 85 11.28 4.21 1.26
N HIS A 86 11.87 3.37 0.41
CA HIS A 86 13.19 2.80 0.62
C HIS A 86 14.30 3.33 -0.29
N VAL A 87 15.54 3.24 0.17
CA VAL A 87 16.73 3.75 -0.52
C VAL A 87 17.46 2.67 -1.29
N ASP A 88 17.53 1.45 -0.77
CA ASP A 88 18.27 0.37 -1.43
C ASP A 88 17.64 -0.02 -2.78
N SER A 89 18.41 -0.74 -3.59
CA SER A 89 17.93 -1.23 -4.89
C SER A 89 18.40 -2.65 -5.14
N VAL A 90 17.72 -3.37 -6.02
CA VAL A 90 18.21 -4.64 -6.54
C VAL A 90 19.48 -4.47 -7.41
N PRO A 91 20.27 -5.53 -7.62
CA PRO A 91 21.35 -5.54 -8.60
C PRO A 91 20.87 -5.15 -9.99
N CYS A 92 21.59 -4.25 -10.67
CA CYS A 92 21.22 -3.73 -11.99
C CYS A 92 19.76 -3.21 -12.03
N GLY A 93 19.34 -2.55 -10.95
CA GLY A 93 17.99 -2.04 -10.79
C GLY A 93 17.73 -0.72 -11.52
N GLY A 94 16.48 -0.28 -11.42
CA GLY A 94 16.06 1.05 -11.82
C GLY A 94 16.37 2.11 -10.76
N ASN A 95 16.21 3.38 -11.13
CA ASN A 95 16.58 4.51 -10.26
C ASN A 95 15.39 5.11 -9.49
N TYR A 96 14.17 4.61 -9.72
CA TYR A 96 12.93 5.18 -9.18
C TYR A 96 12.28 4.26 -8.17
N ASP A 97 12.48 2.93 -8.26
CA ASP A 97 12.04 1.96 -7.25
C ASP A 97 12.49 2.36 -5.83
N GLY A 98 11.53 2.46 -4.91
CA GLY A 98 11.67 3.07 -3.58
C GLY A 98 11.96 4.57 -3.58
N LEU A 99 13.00 5.00 -4.29
CA LEU A 99 13.51 6.36 -4.25
C LEU A 99 12.47 7.41 -4.65
N ALA A 100 11.53 7.07 -5.54
CA ALA A 100 10.44 7.95 -5.93
C ALA A 100 9.55 8.38 -4.75
N GLY A 101 9.28 7.47 -3.81
CA GLY A 101 8.50 7.78 -2.60
C GLY A 101 9.22 8.75 -1.66
N ILE A 102 10.53 8.58 -1.51
CA ILE A 102 11.37 9.46 -0.71
C ILE A 102 11.41 10.85 -1.35
N VAL A 103 11.73 10.93 -2.64
CA VAL A 103 11.79 12.21 -3.35
C VAL A 103 10.43 12.91 -3.29
N ALA A 104 9.32 12.20 -3.51
CA ALA A 104 7.99 12.79 -3.40
C ALA A 104 7.72 13.38 -2.00
N GLY A 105 8.03 12.63 -0.93
CA GLY A 105 7.87 13.12 0.44
C GLY A 105 8.71 14.35 0.74
N LEU A 106 9.95 14.40 0.24
CA LEU A 106 10.81 15.58 0.35
C LEU A 106 10.21 16.79 -0.37
N LEU A 107 9.65 16.61 -1.58
CA LEU A 107 9.01 17.69 -2.32
C LEU A 107 7.73 18.20 -1.63
N VAL A 108 6.97 17.33 -0.95
CA VAL A 108 5.83 17.75 -0.12
C VAL A 108 6.31 18.65 1.03
N LEU A 109 7.36 18.25 1.76
CA LEU A 109 7.95 19.06 2.82
C LEU A 109 8.49 20.40 2.29
N LEU A 110 9.16 20.40 1.13
CA LEU A 110 9.70 21.62 0.54
C LEU A 110 8.60 22.57 0.03
N ASN A 111 7.49 22.06 -0.51
CA ASN A 111 6.32 22.91 -0.81
C ASN A 111 5.82 23.62 0.45
N ALA A 112 5.66 22.88 1.55
CA ALA A 112 5.21 23.45 2.82
C ALA A 112 6.21 24.48 3.36
N HIS A 113 7.51 24.16 3.33
CA HIS A 113 8.57 25.07 3.78
C HIS A 113 8.63 26.38 2.97
N ARG A 114 8.36 26.30 1.67
CA ARG A 114 8.33 27.46 0.76
C ARG A 114 7.05 28.30 0.89
N GLY A 115 6.04 27.81 1.61
CA GLY A 115 4.74 28.47 1.79
C GLY A 115 3.75 28.22 0.65
N ASP A 116 4.01 27.22 -0.20
CA ASP A 116 3.16 26.87 -1.35
C ASP A 116 2.02 25.89 -0.98
N SER A 117 2.07 25.31 0.23
CA SER A 117 1.02 24.46 0.79
C SER A 117 1.02 24.50 2.33
N HIS A 118 -0.10 24.13 2.96
CA HIS A 118 -0.24 24.04 4.40
C HIS A 118 -0.46 22.58 4.83
N LEU A 119 0.33 22.09 5.78
CA LEU A 119 0.15 20.75 6.35
C LEU A 119 -0.78 20.82 7.56
N GLN A 120 -1.80 19.96 7.62
CA GLN A 120 -2.75 19.97 8.75
C GLN A 120 -2.12 19.47 10.05
N ARG A 121 -1.16 18.55 9.95
CA ARG A 121 -0.49 17.91 11.08
C ARG A 121 1.02 17.86 10.83
N PRO A 122 1.84 17.70 11.88
CA PRO A 122 3.26 17.47 11.71
C PRO A 122 3.51 16.30 10.74
N LEU A 123 4.33 16.53 9.73
CA LEU A 123 4.70 15.55 8.71
C LEU A 123 6.20 15.28 8.81
N LYS A 124 6.57 14.00 8.83
CA LYS A 124 7.95 13.53 8.68
C LYS A 124 8.07 12.69 7.42
N CYS A 125 9.14 12.91 6.64
CA CYS A 125 9.51 12.05 5.53
C CYS A 125 10.61 11.08 5.97
N ILE A 126 10.47 9.78 5.71
CA ILE A 126 11.47 8.76 6.06
C ILE A 126 12.06 8.11 4.79
N ALA A 127 13.38 7.98 4.79
CA ALA A 127 14.15 7.21 3.83
C ALA A 127 14.60 5.90 4.51
N LEU A 128 13.83 4.84 4.28
CA LEU A 128 14.03 3.52 4.87
C LEU A 128 15.22 2.81 4.22
N ARG A 129 15.95 2.05 5.03
CA ARG A 129 16.99 1.15 4.57
C ARG A 129 16.45 -0.23 4.25
N ALA A 130 17.07 -0.87 3.26
CA ALA A 130 17.03 -2.32 3.09
C ALA A 130 15.62 -2.94 2.98
N GLU A 131 14.76 -2.39 2.13
CA GLU A 131 13.47 -2.99 1.78
C GLU A 131 13.66 -4.23 0.91
N GLU A 132 14.60 -4.19 -0.04
CA GLU A 132 14.70 -5.18 -1.09
C GLU A 132 15.22 -6.52 -0.58
N SER A 133 14.59 -7.60 -1.02
CA SER A 133 15.03 -8.95 -0.66
C SER A 133 16.30 -9.41 -1.38
N ALA A 134 16.81 -8.61 -2.34
CA ALA A 134 17.87 -9.05 -3.25
C ALA A 134 19.22 -9.33 -2.58
N TRP A 135 19.47 -8.73 -1.42
CA TRP A 135 20.77 -8.78 -0.75
C TRP A 135 20.83 -9.81 0.37
N PHE A 136 19.79 -9.92 1.20
CA PHE A 136 19.75 -10.88 2.33
C PHE A 136 18.73 -12.01 2.14
N GLY A 137 17.92 -11.95 1.09
CA GLY A 137 16.81 -12.90 0.89
C GLY A 137 15.61 -12.65 1.81
N THR A 138 15.66 -11.63 2.66
CA THR A 138 14.55 -11.12 3.48
C THR A 138 14.29 -9.66 3.09
N CYS A 139 13.03 -9.27 2.98
CA CYS A 139 12.59 -7.91 2.68
C CYS A 139 12.20 -7.10 3.94
N TYR A 140 12.04 -5.79 3.75
CA TYR A 140 11.51 -4.82 4.70
C TYR A 140 12.36 -4.69 5.97
N LEU A 141 13.69 -4.79 5.86
CA LEU A 141 14.57 -4.88 7.04
C LEU A 141 14.49 -3.59 7.88
N GLY A 142 14.51 -2.42 7.25
CA GLY A 142 14.37 -1.12 7.93
C GLY A 142 13.05 -1.00 8.70
N SER A 143 11.90 -1.18 8.03
CA SER A 143 10.59 -1.08 8.66
C SER A 143 10.32 -2.18 9.70
N LYS A 144 10.84 -3.39 9.51
CA LYS A 144 10.77 -4.47 10.52
C LYS A 144 11.57 -4.16 11.77
N MET A 145 12.73 -3.50 11.65
CA MET A 145 13.47 -3.03 12.82
C MET A 145 12.68 -1.96 13.58
N LEU A 146 12.04 -1.03 12.87
CA LEU A 146 11.22 0.01 13.50
C LEU A 146 10.00 -0.54 14.24
N THR A 147 9.40 -1.61 13.72
CA THR A 147 8.18 -2.21 14.27
C THR A 147 8.43 -3.43 15.18
N GLY A 148 9.70 -3.83 15.38
CA GLY A 148 10.07 -4.98 16.22
C GLY A 148 9.74 -6.35 15.61
N GLN A 149 9.60 -6.43 14.28
CA GLN A 149 9.20 -7.64 13.55
C GLN A 149 10.39 -8.45 12.99
N LEU A 150 11.63 -7.96 13.15
CA LEU A 150 12.82 -8.65 12.67
C LEU A 150 13.17 -9.84 13.59
N THR A 151 13.50 -11.00 13.02
CA THR A 151 13.76 -12.22 13.80
C THR A 151 15.25 -12.57 13.89
N GLN A 152 15.62 -13.46 14.83
CA GLN A 152 16.97 -14.04 14.90
C GLN A 152 17.39 -14.76 13.61
N LYS A 153 16.42 -15.35 12.91
CA LYS A 153 16.64 -16.01 11.62
C LYS A 153 17.05 -14.97 10.57
N ASP A 154 16.40 -13.81 10.56
CA ASP A 154 16.74 -12.72 9.65
C ASP A 154 18.11 -12.13 9.95
N LEU A 155 18.47 -11.96 11.23
CA LEU A 155 19.81 -11.52 11.65
C LEU A 155 20.94 -12.44 11.18
N SER A 156 20.63 -13.72 10.97
CA SER A 156 21.57 -14.74 10.49
C SER A 156 21.58 -14.87 8.96
N ALA A 157 20.73 -14.12 8.25
CA ALA A 157 20.64 -14.19 6.80
C ALA A 157 21.97 -13.74 6.16
N PRO A 158 22.56 -14.53 5.25
CA PRO A 158 23.82 -14.16 4.61
C PRO A 158 23.57 -13.12 3.52
N HIS A 159 24.44 -12.12 3.45
CA HIS A 159 24.46 -11.17 2.36
C HIS A 159 24.96 -11.84 1.07
N LYS A 160 24.30 -11.55 -0.05
CA LYS A 160 24.57 -12.17 -1.37
C LYS A 160 25.99 -11.89 -1.87
N GLY A 161 26.56 -10.73 -1.56
CA GLY A 161 27.84 -10.29 -2.10
C GLY A 161 29.06 -10.86 -1.38
N ASP A 162 29.07 -10.82 -0.05
CA ASP A 162 30.23 -11.14 0.80
C ASP A 162 29.96 -12.29 1.79
N GLY A 163 28.73 -12.82 1.82
CA GLY A 163 28.34 -13.94 2.67
C GLY A 163 28.25 -13.63 4.17
N ARG A 164 28.50 -12.39 4.59
CA ARG A 164 28.42 -11.99 6.01
C ARG A 164 26.96 -11.95 6.47
N PRO A 165 26.67 -12.30 7.74
CA PRO A 165 25.30 -12.26 8.24
C PRO A 165 24.82 -10.81 8.41
N LEU A 166 23.51 -10.58 8.26
CA LEU A 166 22.86 -9.28 8.47
C LEU A 166 23.33 -8.58 9.74
N ARG A 167 23.41 -9.31 10.86
CA ARG A 167 23.90 -8.79 12.14
C ARG A 167 25.24 -8.05 12.00
N SER A 168 26.18 -8.57 11.23
CA SER A 168 27.49 -7.94 11.04
C SER A 168 27.42 -6.60 10.29
N HIS A 169 26.45 -6.42 9.39
CA HIS A 169 26.23 -5.15 8.71
C HIS A 169 25.58 -4.12 9.66
N LEU A 170 24.58 -4.57 10.41
CA LEU A 170 23.91 -3.73 11.43
C LEU A 170 24.91 -3.27 12.51
N ASP A 171 25.76 -4.17 13.01
CA ASP A 171 26.81 -3.85 13.98
C ASP A 171 27.80 -2.81 13.43
N THR A 172 28.12 -2.87 12.12
CA THR A 172 29.02 -1.91 11.46
C THR A 172 28.43 -0.50 11.45
N LEU A 173 27.10 -0.39 11.35
CA LEU A 173 26.36 0.88 11.42
C LEU A 173 26.01 1.30 12.86
N GLY A 174 26.42 0.51 13.85
CA GLY A 174 26.13 0.77 15.27
C GLY A 174 24.64 0.70 15.60
N ILE A 175 23.87 -0.12 14.88
CA ILE A 175 22.48 -0.45 15.20
C ILE A 175 22.48 -1.47 16.35
N ASP A 176 21.59 -1.31 17.32
CA ASP A 176 21.51 -2.22 18.48
C ASP A 176 20.94 -3.58 18.07
N THR A 177 21.83 -4.50 17.70
CA THR A 177 21.45 -5.85 17.26
C THR A 177 20.91 -6.72 18.40
N GLU A 178 21.13 -6.35 19.66
CA GLU A 178 20.56 -7.04 20.83
C GLU A 178 19.09 -6.63 21.04
N ALA A 179 18.77 -5.34 20.91
CA ALA A 179 17.38 -4.87 20.92
C ALA A 179 16.57 -5.51 19.77
N VAL A 180 17.14 -5.52 18.56
CA VAL A 180 16.53 -6.16 17.38
C VAL A 180 16.33 -7.66 17.62
N ALA A 181 17.35 -8.34 18.15
CA ALA A 181 17.30 -9.76 18.51
C ALA A 181 16.20 -10.11 19.52
N ALA A 182 15.88 -9.19 20.42
CA ALA A 182 14.82 -9.32 21.42
C ALA A 182 13.42 -8.97 20.86
N GLY A 183 13.32 -8.55 19.60
CA GLY A 183 12.06 -8.08 19.01
C GLY A 183 11.62 -6.73 19.56
N THR A 184 12.55 -5.93 20.10
CA THR A 184 12.23 -4.59 20.59
C THR A 184 12.09 -3.63 19.41
N PRO A 185 10.94 -2.96 19.23
CA PRO A 185 10.78 -1.94 18.19
C PRO A 185 11.80 -0.81 18.37
N LEU A 186 12.54 -0.48 17.31
CA LEU A 186 13.47 0.65 17.32
C LEU A 186 12.75 2.00 17.08
N GLY A 187 11.52 1.96 16.57
CA GLY A 187 10.65 3.11 16.41
C GLY A 187 9.51 3.12 17.43
N ASN A 188 8.82 4.25 17.54
CA ASN A 188 7.62 4.37 18.37
C ASN A 188 6.37 4.56 17.49
N MET A 189 5.74 3.44 17.13
CA MET A 189 4.57 3.45 16.22
C MET A 189 3.35 4.15 16.81
N SER A 190 3.24 4.33 18.14
CA SER A 190 2.12 5.05 18.73
C SER A 190 2.18 6.57 18.47
N ARG A 191 3.32 7.09 18.00
CA ARG A 191 3.49 8.49 17.58
C ARG A 191 3.19 8.69 16.08
N VAL A 192 3.03 7.60 15.32
CA VAL A 192 2.75 7.66 13.88
C VAL A 192 1.25 7.63 13.66
N LEU A 193 0.69 8.76 13.22
CA LEU A 193 -0.74 8.94 13.00
C LEU A 193 -1.23 8.24 11.72
N SER A 194 -0.41 8.29 10.67
CA SER A 194 -0.60 7.54 9.44
C SER A 194 0.74 7.33 8.73
N TYR A 195 0.81 6.32 7.87
CA TYR A 195 1.91 6.13 6.94
C TYR A 195 1.40 6.17 5.50
N VAL A 196 1.95 7.05 4.66
CA VAL A 196 1.61 7.09 3.23
C VAL A 196 2.86 6.86 2.41
N GLU A 197 2.83 5.87 1.52
CA GLU A 197 3.94 5.55 0.64
C GLU A 197 3.57 5.80 -0.82
N LEU A 198 4.32 6.69 -1.48
CA LEU A 198 4.27 6.81 -2.93
C LEU A 198 5.30 5.87 -3.53
N HIS A 199 4.90 5.18 -4.59
CA HIS A 199 5.77 4.23 -5.26
C HIS A 199 5.49 4.21 -6.76
N ILE A 200 6.44 3.77 -7.59
CA ILE A 200 6.10 3.42 -8.97
C ILE A 200 5.19 2.18 -8.98
N GLU A 201 4.30 2.05 -9.97
CA GLU A 201 3.39 0.89 -10.07
C GLU A 201 4.14 -0.44 -10.26
N GLN A 202 5.27 -0.39 -10.98
CA GLN A 202 6.05 -1.56 -11.42
C GLN A 202 5.29 -2.47 -12.41
N GLY A 203 4.10 -2.06 -12.84
CA GLY A 203 3.20 -2.78 -13.75
C GLY A 203 2.69 -1.90 -14.89
N PRO A 204 1.88 -2.47 -15.80
CA PRO A 204 1.39 -1.76 -16.98
C PRO A 204 0.04 -1.05 -16.77
N GLN A 205 -0.64 -1.19 -15.63
CA GLN A 205 -2.05 -0.81 -15.50
C GLN A 205 -2.28 0.69 -15.65
N LEU A 206 -1.39 1.54 -15.13
CA LEU A 206 -1.44 2.99 -15.28
C LEU A 206 -1.05 3.43 -16.70
N VAL A 207 -0.17 2.69 -17.37
CA VAL A 207 0.13 2.91 -18.79
C VAL A 207 -1.10 2.59 -19.64
N GLU A 208 -1.75 1.45 -19.40
CA GLU A 208 -2.96 1.01 -20.09
C GLU A 208 -4.17 1.90 -19.79
N ALA A 209 -4.31 2.36 -18.55
CA ALA A 209 -5.36 3.28 -18.13
C ALA A 209 -5.09 4.74 -18.53
N GLU A 210 -3.93 5.04 -19.10
CA GLU A 210 -3.47 6.39 -19.45
C GLU A 210 -3.58 7.38 -18.26
N LEU A 211 -3.28 6.91 -17.04
CA LEU A 211 -3.28 7.71 -15.83
C LEU A 211 -1.87 7.92 -15.27
N PRO A 212 -1.55 9.10 -14.73
CA PRO A 212 -0.27 9.35 -14.10
C PRO A 212 -0.15 8.66 -12.73
N VAL A 213 -1.28 8.46 -12.03
CA VAL A 213 -1.30 7.93 -10.66
C VAL A 213 -2.51 7.03 -10.41
N ALA A 214 -2.44 6.19 -9.37
CA ALA A 214 -3.55 5.44 -8.78
C ALA A 214 -3.39 5.34 -7.26
N VAL A 215 -4.48 5.13 -6.54
CA VAL A 215 -4.45 4.77 -5.12
C VAL A 215 -4.39 3.27 -4.98
N VAL A 216 -3.69 2.77 -3.96
CA VAL A 216 -3.63 1.35 -3.67
C VAL A 216 -4.57 1.02 -2.51
N SER A 217 -5.36 -0.05 -2.62
CA SER A 217 -6.24 -0.53 -1.54
C SER A 217 -5.69 -1.71 -0.75
N ALA A 218 -4.80 -2.49 -1.36
CA ALA A 218 -4.21 -3.66 -0.74
C ALA A 218 -2.87 -4.02 -1.39
N ILE A 219 -2.04 -4.73 -0.63
CA ILE A 219 -0.75 -5.27 -1.05
C ILE A 219 -0.86 -6.80 -1.05
N ARG A 220 -0.58 -7.43 -2.19
CA ARG A 220 -0.67 -8.89 -2.32
C ARG A 220 0.32 -9.58 -1.38
N GLY A 221 -0.15 -10.61 -0.70
CA GLY A 221 0.70 -11.58 -0.04
C GLY A 221 1.31 -12.54 -1.07
N ASN A 222 2.23 -13.40 -0.63
CA ASN A 222 2.84 -14.42 -1.47
C ASN A 222 3.20 -15.68 -0.70
N PHE A 223 3.32 -16.79 -1.42
CA PHE A 223 4.18 -17.90 -1.03
C PHE A 223 5.17 -18.19 -2.14
N ARG A 224 6.43 -18.43 -1.75
CA ARG A 224 7.54 -18.65 -2.66
C ARG A 224 8.26 -19.93 -2.31
N PHE A 225 8.34 -20.83 -3.29
CA PHE A 225 9.31 -21.91 -3.30
C PHE A 225 10.58 -21.39 -3.97
N ARG A 226 11.61 -21.06 -3.17
CA ARG A 226 12.86 -20.51 -3.71
C ARG A 226 13.59 -21.49 -4.63
N GLN A 227 13.53 -22.77 -4.27
CA GLN A 227 14.17 -23.84 -5.00
C GLN A 227 13.41 -25.14 -4.79
N VAL A 228 12.66 -25.55 -5.81
CA VAL A 228 12.11 -26.88 -5.95
C VAL A 228 13.07 -27.71 -6.79
N GLN A 229 13.38 -28.93 -6.35
CA GLN A 229 14.11 -29.92 -7.14
C GLN A 229 13.18 -31.06 -7.50
N CYS A 230 12.94 -31.26 -8.79
CA CYS A 230 12.34 -32.49 -9.31
C CYS A 230 13.48 -33.48 -9.61
N ILE A 231 13.44 -34.64 -8.97
CA ILE A 231 14.43 -35.71 -9.09
C ILE A 231 13.78 -36.89 -9.79
N GLY A 232 14.29 -37.20 -10.96
CA GLY A 232 13.96 -38.39 -11.72
C GLY A 232 15.17 -39.32 -11.85
N GLN A 233 15.38 -39.86 -13.03
CA GLN A 233 16.49 -40.78 -13.30
C GLN A 233 17.17 -40.43 -14.62
N ALA A 234 18.48 -40.26 -14.56
CA ALA A 234 19.29 -40.09 -15.76
C ALA A 234 19.38 -41.40 -16.55
N GLY A 235 19.35 -41.28 -17.88
CA GLY A 235 19.45 -42.43 -18.78
C GLY A 235 19.84 -41.99 -20.18
N HIS A 236 20.17 -42.94 -21.05
CA HIS A 236 20.53 -42.64 -22.43
C HIS A 236 19.27 -42.40 -23.26
N SER A 237 19.19 -41.24 -23.94
CA SER A 237 17.96 -40.78 -24.61
C SER A 237 17.50 -41.67 -25.76
N GLY A 238 18.40 -42.45 -26.35
CA GLY A 238 18.10 -43.36 -27.46
C GLY A 238 17.79 -44.81 -27.07
N THR A 239 18.20 -45.27 -25.88
CA THR A 239 18.14 -46.71 -25.53
C THR A 239 17.14 -47.02 -24.42
N VAL A 240 16.83 -46.04 -23.56
CA VAL A 240 15.78 -46.21 -22.54
C VAL A 240 14.41 -46.02 -23.19
N PRO A 241 13.54 -47.05 -23.22
CA PRO A 241 12.19 -46.94 -23.76
C PRO A 241 11.37 -45.89 -23.00
N GLN A 242 10.43 -45.23 -23.69
CA GLN A 242 9.64 -44.13 -23.09
C GLN A 242 8.89 -44.51 -21.81
N LYS A 243 8.35 -45.73 -21.75
CA LYS A 243 7.63 -46.25 -20.59
C LYS A 243 8.49 -46.42 -19.32
N ASP A 244 9.81 -46.52 -19.49
CA ASP A 244 10.77 -46.80 -18.42
C ASP A 244 11.52 -45.50 -18.00
N ARG A 245 11.04 -44.32 -18.44
CA ARG A 245 11.68 -43.03 -18.14
C ARG A 245 11.05 -42.37 -16.93
N HIS A 246 11.92 -41.89 -16.05
CA HIS A 246 11.60 -40.98 -14.95
C HIS A 246 12.18 -39.60 -15.30
N ASP A 247 11.66 -38.99 -16.35
CA ASP A 247 12.21 -37.74 -16.90
C ASP A 247 11.80 -36.53 -16.05
N ALA A 248 12.78 -35.90 -15.39
CA ALA A 248 12.52 -34.79 -14.47
C ALA A 248 12.01 -33.53 -15.20
N VAL A 249 12.49 -33.26 -16.42
CA VAL A 249 12.07 -32.08 -17.19
C VAL A 249 10.63 -32.24 -17.67
N LEU A 250 10.25 -33.44 -18.14
CA LEU A 250 8.87 -33.68 -18.54
C LEU A 250 7.90 -33.68 -17.36
N ALA A 251 8.33 -34.13 -16.17
CA ALA A 251 7.53 -34.01 -14.96
C ALA A 251 7.33 -32.54 -14.54
N TYR A 252 8.37 -31.70 -14.65
CA TYR A 252 8.25 -30.26 -14.44
C TYR A 252 7.31 -29.60 -15.46
N ALA A 253 7.43 -29.94 -16.75
CA ALA A 253 6.56 -29.39 -17.80
C ALA A 253 5.08 -29.74 -17.55
N ASP A 254 4.79 -30.99 -17.18
CA ASP A 254 3.44 -31.41 -16.78
C ASP A 254 2.92 -30.61 -15.57
N PHE A 255 3.81 -30.36 -14.59
CA PHE A 255 3.48 -29.61 -13.38
C PHE A 255 3.11 -28.16 -13.71
N MET A 256 3.97 -27.46 -14.44
CA MET A 256 3.78 -26.04 -14.79
C MET A 256 2.58 -25.82 -15.69
N ASN A 257 2.46 -26.56 -16.79
CA ASN A 257 1.39 -26.35 -17.78
C ASN A 257 0.00 -26.44 -17.13
N GLY A 258 -0.20 -27.45 -16.30
CA GLY A 258 -1.50 -27.62 -15.67
C GLY A 258 -1.69 -26.86 -14.36
N LEU A 259 -0.63 -26.28 -13.78
CA LEU A 259 -0.78 -25.27 -12.73
C LEU A 259 -1.20 -23.93 -13.36
N GLU A 260 -0.54 -23.53 -14.45
CA GLU A 260 -0.91 -22.35 -15.24
C GLU A 260 -2.35 -22.44 -15.75
N THR A 261 -2.75 -23.58 -16.32
CA THR A 261 -4.15 -23.82 -16.74
C THR A 261 -5.11 -23.55 -15.59
N HIS A 262 -4.80 -24.04 -14.39
CA HIS A 262 -5.66 -23.82 -13.22
C HIS A 262 -5.71 -22.35 -12.79
N CYS A 263 -4.56 -21.68 -12.77
CA CYS A 263 -4.45 -20.25 -12.48
C CYS A 263 -5.27 -19.41 -13.47
N LEU A 264 -5.20 -19.71 -14.78
CA LEU A 264 -5.98 -19.04 -15.82
C LEU A 264 -7.49 -19.28 -15.67
N GLU A 265 -7.91 -20.50 -15.31
CA GLU A 265 -9.32 -20.78 -15.01
C GLU A 265 -9.83 -19.96 -13.82
N ARG A 266 -9.05 -19.83 -12.76
CA ARG A 266 -9.38 -19.01 -11.58
C ARG A 266 -9.44 -17.52 -11.94
N LEU A 267 -8.48 -17.02 -12.73
CA LEU A 267 -8.46 -15.66 -13.26
C LEU A 267 -9.71 -15.35 -14.10
N SER A 268 -10.12 -16.28 -14.98
CA SER A 268 -11.35 -16.10 -15.78
C SER A 268 -12.64 -16.03 -14.95
N ARG A 269 -12.57 -16.43 -13.68
CA ARG A 269 -13.66 -16.35 -12.70
C ARG A 269 -13.52 -15.14 -11.77
N GLY A 270 -12.58 -14.25 -12.03
CA GLY A 270 -12.35 -13.02 -11.26
C GLY A 270 -11.50 -13.21 -10.00
N SER A 271 -10.76 -14.32 -9.86
CA SER A 271 -9.81 -14.46 -8.75
C SER A 271 -8.62 -13.52 -8.94
N ASP A 272 -8.15 -12.91 -7.85
CA ASP A 272 -6.92 -12.13 -7.83
C ASP A 272 -5.71 -13.04 -7.60
N LEU A 273 -4.93 -13.36 -8.63
CA LEU A 273 -3.67 -14.08 -8.46
C LEU A 273 -2.68 -13.79 -9.58
N VAL A 274 -1.40 -13.94 -9.28
CA VAL A 274 -0.33 -14.03 -10.28
C VAL A 274 0.60 -15.19 -9.92
N MET A 275 1.18 -15.82 -10.93
CA MET A 275 2.13 -16.93 -10.76
C MET A 275 3.35 -16.71 -11.66
N THR A 276 4.53 -17.04 -11.16
CA THR A 276 5.77 -16.98 -11.95
C THR A 276 6.76 -18.06 -11.51
N SER A 277 7.49 -18.62 -12.48
CA SER A 277 8.70 -19.42 -12.25
C SER A 277 9.87 -18.68 -12.87
N GLY A 278 10.59 -17.92 -12.04
CA GLY A 278 11.66 -17.03 -12.50
C GLY A 278 13.02 -17.71 -12.70
N VAL A 279 13.19 -18.91 -12.13
CA VAL A 279 14.42 -19.71 -12.24
C VAL A 279 14.03 -21.11 -12.68
N VAL A 280 14.64 -21.62 -13.75
CA VAL A 280 14.42 -22.98 -14.25
C VAL A 280 15.71 -23.47 -14.88
N GLY A 281 16.19 -24.66 -14.50
CA GLY A 281 17.40 -25.22 -15.09
C GLY A 281 17.63 -26.68 -14.76
N THR A 282 18.25 -27.39 -15.71
CA THR A 282 18.95 -28.65 -15.43
C THR A 282 20.37 -28.31 -14.97
N ASP A 283 21.03 -29.24 -14.27
CA ASP A 283 22.41 -29.05 -13.81
C ASP A 283 23.36 -28.87 -15.01
N PRO A 284 23.98 -27.67 -15.18
CA PRO A 284 24.88 -27.40 -16.31
C PRO A 284 26.10 -28.32 -16.37
N ASP A 285 26.54 -28.85 -15.21
CA ASP A 285 27.69 -29.75 -15.15
C ASP A 285 27.34 -31.18 -15.58
N GLN A 286 26.03 -31.51 -15.63
CA GLN A 286 25.56 -32.86 -15.90
C GLN A 286 24.70 -32.99 -17.17
N HIS A 287 24.05 -31.93 -17.62
CA HIS A 287 23.10 -32.03 -18.72
C HIS A 287 23.77 -32.36 -20.05
N ALA A 288 23.06 -33.07 -20.94
CA ALA A 288 23.57 -33.42 -22.26
C ALA A 288 22.42 -33.70 -23.23
N ILE A 289 22.62 -33.39 -24.52
CA ILE A 289 21.59 -33.56 -25.57
C ILE A 289 21.08 -35.01 -25.65
N ALA A 290 21.97 -35.99 -25.48
CA ALA A 290 21.64 -37.42 -25.59
C ALA A 290 21.33 -38.08 -24.22
N ARG A 291 20.90 -37.31 -23.22
CA ARG A 291 20.67 -37.77 -21.85
C ARG A 291 19.25 -37.40 -21.39
N ILE A 292 18.54 -38.36 -20.82
CA ILE A 292 17.31 -38.11 -20.07
C ILE A 292 17.68 -37.31 -18.81
N PRO A 293 17.07 -36.14 -18.56
CA PRO A 293 17.38 -35.33 -17.39
C PRO A 293 17.02 -36.05 -16.08
N GLY A 294 18.03 -36.31 -15.26
CA GLY A 294 17.83 -36.92 -13.93
C GLY A 294 17.32 -35.92 -12.88
N SER A 295 17.44 -34.62 -13.13
CA SER A 295 16.88 -33.59 -12.25
C SER A 295 16.64 -32.29 -12.99
N VAL A 296 15.70 -31.50 -12.48
CA VAL A 296 15.50 -30.09 -12.84
C VAL A 296 15.22 -29.30 -11.56
N SER A 297 15.79 -28.10 -11.46
CA SER A 297 15.54 -27.15 -10.38
C SER A 297 14.77 -25.95 -10.90
N PHE A 298 13.82 -25.47 -10.11
CA PHE A 298 13.03 -24.30 -10.47
C PHE A 298 12.54 -23.52 -9.23
N SER A 299 12.15 -22.26 -9.41
CA SER A 299 11.44 -21.48 -8.39
C SER A 299 9.94 -21.38 -8.72
N LEU A 300 9.12 -21.07 -7.72
CA LEU A 300 7.69 -20.77 -7.91
C LEU A 300 7.29 -19.65 -6.95
N ASP A 301 6.77 -18.55 -7.49
CA ASP A 301 6.20 -17.41 -6.77
C ASP A 301 4.71 -17.29 -7.14
N ILE A 302 3.83 -17.36 -6.14
CA ILE A 302 2.39 -17.13 -6.32
C ILE A 302 1.96 -16.04 -5.34
N ARG A 303 1.23 -15.05 -5.87
CA ARG A 303 0.76 -13.88 -5.11
C ARG A 303 -0.74 -13.68 -5.24
N SER A 304 -1.37 -13.14 -4.21
CA SER A 304 -2.79 -12.80 -4.15
C SER A 304 -3.07 -11.86 -2.98
N GLY A 305 -4.11 -11.02 -3.10
CA GLY A 305 -4.68 -10.26 -1.98
C GLY A 305 -5.48 -11.14 -1.01
N SER A 306 -5.89 -12.35 -1.42
CA SER A 306 -6.69 -13.26 -0.58
C SER A 306 -5.82 -14.30 0.13
N LYS A 307 -5.77 -14.22 1.47
CA LYS A 307 -5.10 -15.21 2.31
C LYS A 307 -5.68 -16.62 2.13
N ALA A 308 -7.01 -16.71 1.99
CA ALA A 308 -7.69 -17.98 1.77
C ALA A 308 -7.28 -18.58 0.42
N LEU A 309 -7.23 -17.78 -0.63
CA LEU A 309 -6.82 -18.22 -1.95
C LEU A 309 -5.35 -18.67 -1.98
N LEU A 310 -4.44 -17.96 -1.29
CA LEU A 310 -3.04 -18.42 -1.17
C LEU A 310 -2.95 -19.79 -0.50
N ALA A 311 -3.71 -20.03 0.57
CA ALA A 311 -3.73 -21.32 1.26
C ALA A 311 -4.29 -22.43 0.34
N GLU A 312 -5.36 -22.15 -0.41
CA GLU A 312 -5.92 -23.07 -1.41
C GLU A 312 -4.88 -23.41 -2.50
N LEU A 313 -4.30 -22.39 -3.14
CA LEU A 313 -3.32 -22.56 -4.22
C LEU A 313 -2.07 -23.31 -3.74
N ARG A 314 -1.62 -23.07 -2.50
CA ARG A 314 -0.51 -23.82 -1.91
C ARG A 314 -0.84 -25.31 -1.78
N ALA A 315 -2.01 -25.63 -1.22
CA ALA A 315 -2.45 -27.03 -1.09
C ALA A 315 -2.60 -27.70 -2.47
N GLU A 316 -3.10 -26.97 -3.47
CA GLU A 316 -3.22 -27.46 -4.84
C GLU A 316 -1.86 -27.71 -5.49
N VAL A 317 -0.88 -26.82 -5.29
CA VAL A 317 0.51 -27.01 -5.75
C VAL A 317 1.09 -28.31 -5.18
N GLU A 318 1.00 -28.50 -3.86
CA GLU A 318 1.53 -29.68 -3.16
C GLU A 318 0.82 -30.97 -3.62
N ALA A 319 -0.51 -30.93 -3.80
CA ALA A 319 -1.30 -32.05 -4.32
C ALA A 319 -0.94 -32.38 -5.77
N ARG A 320 -0.67 -31.37 -6.61
CA ARG A 320 -0.29 -31.53 -8.01
C ARG A 320 1.10 -32.14 -8.15
N MET A 321 2.07 -31.64 -7.38
CA MET A 321 3.40 -32.25 -7.26
C MET A 321 3.29 -33.72 -6.83
N SER A 322 2.48 -34.03 -5.82
CA SER A 322 2.29 -35.40 -5.32
C SER A 322 1.68 -36.34 -6.36
N ARG A 323 0.72 -35.87 -7.16
CA ARG A 323 0.12 -36.65 -8.26
C ARG A 323 1.12 -36.92 -9.37
N ILE A 324 1.87 -35.90 -9.80
CA ILE A 324 2.87 -36.04 -10.87
C ILE A 324 4.02 -36.93 -10.43
N ALA A 325 4.47 -36.80 -9.18
CA ALA A 325 5.46 -37.68 -8.57
C ALA A 325 5.06 -39.16 -8.71
N LYS A 326 3.79 -39.49 -8.46
CA LYS A 326 3.27 -40.86 -8.63
C LYS A 326 3.19 -41.29 -10.10
N THR A 327 2.62 -40.45 -10.97
CA THR A 327 2.39 -40.83 -12.38
C THR A 327 3.68 -40.91 -13.20
N ARG A 328 4.67 -40.08 -12.89
CA ARG A 328 5.97 -40.02 -13.59
C ARG A 328 7.08 -40.76 -12.84
N GLU A 329 6.78 -41.30 -11.66
CA GLU A 329 7.74 -41.97 -10.76
C GLU A 329 8.99 -41.09 -10.48
N VAL A 330 8.74 -39.82 -10.16
CA VAL A 330 9.76 -38.81 -9.78
C VAL A 330 9.52 -38.34 -8.35
N ARG A 331 10.44 -37.55 -7.80
CA ARG A 331 10.33 -36.94 -6.46
C ARG A 331 10.51 -35.43 -6.52
N PHE A 332 9.59 -34.67 -5.93
CA PHE A 332 9.76 -33.24 -5.71
C PHE A 332 10.30 -32.97 -4.31
N LEU A 333 11.31 -32.11 -4.20
CA LEU A 333 11.83 -31.55 -2.95
C LEU A 333 11.65 -30.03 -3.01
N THR A 334 10.83 -29.46 -2.14
CA THR A 334 10.38 -28.06 -2.26
C THR A 334 11.22 -27.04 -1.50
N GLY A 335 12.12 -27.50 -0.62
CA GLY A 335 12.88 -26.63 0.27
C GLY A 335 12.00 -25.86 1.27
N ALA A 336 12.55 -24.80 1.86
CA ALA A 336 11.79 -23.92 2.73
C ALA A 336 10.90 -22.97 1.91
N VAL A 337 9.63 -22.85 2.30
CA VAL A 337 8.70 -21.87 1.73
C VAL A 337 8.87 -20.54 2.45
N VAL A 338 8.91 -19.45 1.68
CA VAL A 338 8.87 -18.08 2.19
C VAL A 338 7.47 -17.56 1.98
N GLU A 339 6.87 -16.96 2.99
CA GLU A 339 5.50 -16.46 2.91
C GLU A 339 5.42 -15.03 3.41
N THR A 340 4.53 -14.27 2.80
CA THR A 340 4.14 -12.93 3.25
C THR A 340 2.62 -12.87 3.23
N GLN A 341 2.02 -12.39 4.31
CA GLN A 341 0.57 -12.22 4.37
C GLN A 341 0.16 -11.04 3.48
N PRO A 342 -1.02 -11.10 2.84
CA PRO A 342 -1.62 -9.91 2.25
C PRO A 342 -1.85 -8.83 3.30
N ALA A 343 -1.70 -7.57 2.92
CA ALA A 343 -2.01 -6.43 3.77
C ALA A 343 -3.13 -5.60 3.13
N GLU A 344 -4.23 -5.44 3.86
CA GLU A 344 -5.25 -4.44 3.52
C GLU A 344 -4.76 -3.07 3.99
N LEU A 345 -4.90 -2.06 3.15
CA LEU A 345 -4.59 -0.69 3.52
C LEU A 345 -5.81 -0.06 4.21
N ASP A 346 -5.57 0.99 5.00
CA ASP A 346 -6.62 1.60 5.81
C ASP A 346 -7.70 2.21 4.89
N PRO A 347 -8.99 1.81 5.03
CA PRO A 347 -10.04 2.29 4.14
C PRO A 347 -10.26 3.80 4.19
N ALA A 348 -10.06 4.43 5.34
CA ALA A 348 -10.25 5.88 5.49
C ALA A 348 -9.09 6.64 4.83
N VAL A 349 -7.85 6.16 4.99
CA VAL A 349 -6.68 6.72 4.29
C VAL A 349 -6.82 6.52 2.78
N THR A 350 -7.19 5.32 2.34
CA THR A 350 -7.41 4.98 0.92
C THR A 350 -8.46 5.89 0.29
N ALA A 351 -9.63 6.05 0.93
CA ALA A 351 -10.69 6.93 0.42
C ALA A 351 -10.27 8.40 0.40
N ALA A 352 -9.46 8.85 1.37
CA ALA A 352 -8.94 10.22 1.39
C ALA A 352 -7.92 10.47 0.27
N LEU A 353 -7.03 9.52 0.01
CA LEU A 353 -6.12 9.57 -1.14
C LEU A 353 -6.88 9.55 -2.46
N GLU A 354 -7.96 8.77 -2.57
CA GLU A 354 -8.76 8.70 -3.80
C GLU A 354 -9.50 10.03 -4.08
N ARG A 355 -9.98 10.70 -3.03
CA ARG A 355 -10.55 12.04 -3.14
C ARG A 355 -9.49 13.05 -3.59
N ALA A 356 -8.31 13.05 -2.96
CA ALA A 356 -7.20 13.91 -3.36
C ALA A 356 -6.77 13.64 -4.81
N MET A 357 -6.72 12.37 -5.22
CA MET A 357 -6.47 11.98 -6.61
C MET A 357 -7.55 12.50 -7.56
N THR A 358 -8.82 12.38 -7.20
CA THR A 358 -9.93 12.85 -8.04
C THR A 358 -9.89 14.37 -8.22
N GLU A 359 -9.53 15.11 -7.17
CA GLU A 359 -9.35 16.56 -7.22
C GLU A 359 -8.22 16.98 -8.16
N VAL A 360 -7.07 16.30 -8.08
CA VAL A 360 -5.86 16.65 -8.85
C VAL A 360 -5.91 16.13 -10.29
N ALA A 361 -6.33 14.88 -10.48
CA ALA A 361 -6.28 14.17 -11.77
C ALA A 361 -7.65 14.07 -12.46
N GLY A 362 -8.72 14.57 -11.85
CA GLY A 362 -10.09 14.57 -12.40
C GLY A 362 -10.83 13.23 -12.32
N ARG A 363 -10.15 12.14 -11.95
CA ARG A 363 -10.76 10.82 -11.68
C ARG A 363 -9.91 10.01 -10.72
N GLY A 364 -10.55 9.20 -9.88
CA GLY A 364 -9.91 8.17 -9.07
C GLY A 364 -9.64 6.89 -9.86
N LEU A 365 -8.63 6.14 -9.44
CA LEU A 365 -8.40 4.74 -9.81
C LEU A 365 -7.79 4.05 -8.60
N VAL A 366 -8.39 2.94 -8.19
CA VAL A 366 -7.91 2.12 -7.07
C VAL A 366 -7.39 0.79 -7.61
N LEU A 367 -6.16 0.44 -7.23
CA LEU A 367 -5.47 -0.78 -7.66
C LEU A 367 -5.04 -1.62 -6.44
N THR A 368 -4.68 -2.87 -6.71
CA THR A 368 -3.98 -3.73 -5.75
C THR A 368 -2.50 -3.79 -6.13
N SER A 369 -1.60 -3.55 -5.18
CA SER A 369 -0.17 -3.72 -5.44
C SER A 369 0.18 -5.20 -5.59
N GLY A 370 0.81 -5.55 -6.71
CA GLY A 370 1.36 -6.88 -6.93
C GLY A 370 2.72 -7.11 -6.25
N ALA A 371 3.41 -6.04 -5.85
CA ALA A 371 4.69 -6.06 -5.19
C ALA A 371 4.56 -5.88 -3.68
N GLY A 372 5.62 -6.25 -2.96
CA GLY A 372 5.74 -5.95 -1.54
C GLY A 372 6.22 -4.53 -1.33
N HIS A 373 5.84 -3.90 -0.22
CA HIS A 373 6.31 -2.57 0.18
C HIS A 373 6.37 -2.46 1.71
N ASP A 374 7.15 -1.52 2.21
CA ASP A 374 7.25 -1.22 3.65
C ASP A 374 5.88 -0.84 4.25
N ALA A 375 4.97 -0.26 3.45
CA ALA A 375 3.57 -0.03 3.83
C ALA A 375 2.87 -1.27 4.41
N ALA A 376 3.17 -2.47 3.92
CA ALA A 376 2.59 -3.70 4.47
C ALA A 376 3.04 -3.95 5.93
N VAL A 377 4.27 -3.55 6.28
CA VAL A 377 4.84 -3.69 7.62
C VAL A 377 4.23 -2.67 8.59
N PHE A 378 4.05 -1.43 8.16
CA PHE A 378 3.36 -0.39 8.95
C PHE A 378 1.88 -0.73 9.18
N ALA A 379 1.18 -1.17 8.13
CA ALA A 379 -0.20 -1.64 8.25
C ALA A 379 -0.31 -2.82 9.22
N GLY A 380 0.59 -3.81 9.10
CA GLY A 380 0.67 -4.95 10.01
C GLY A 380 1.01 -4.59 11.46
N ALA A 381 1.66 -3.45 11.69
CA ALA A 381 1.93 -2.89 13.02
C ALA A 381 0.77 -2.05 13.59
N GLY A 382 -0.34 -1.93 12.85
CA GLY A 382 -1.53 -1.19 13.29
C GLY A 382 -1.50 0.31 12.99
N VAL A 383 -0.58 0.78 12.14
CA VAL A 383 -0.54 2.19 11.70
C VAL A 383 -1.52 2.36 10.52
N PRO A 384 -2.45 3.34 10.55
CA PRO A 384 -3.29 3.65 9.40
C PRO A 384 -2.42 3.94 8.18
N THR A 385 -2.53 3.11 7.14
CA THR A 385 -1.58 3.13 6.02
C THR A 385 -2.29 3.29 4.69
N GLY A 386 -1.70 4.07 3.78
CA GLY A 386 -2.16 4.20 2.39
C GLY A 386 -0.98 4.23 1.42
N MET A 387 -1.27 4.04 0.13
CA MET A 387 -0.25 4.18 -0.90
C MET A 387 -0.79 4.83 -2.17
N VAL A 388 0.12 5.47 -2.89
CA VAL A 388 -0.12 6.08 -4.21
C VAL A 388 0.88 5.49 -5.21
N PHE A 389 0.38 4.91 -6.28
CA PHE A 389 1.20 4.54 -7.43
C PHE A 389 1.41 5.70 -8.40
N VAL A 390 2.60 5.76 -8.98
CA VAL A 390 2.97 6.60 -10.11
C VAL A 390 3.25 5.72 -11.32
N ARG A 391 2.80 6.17 -12.48
CA ARG A 391 3.02 5.48 -13.75
C ARG A 391 4.50 5.35 -14.06
N ASN A 392 4.93 4.15 -14.43
CA ASN A 392 6.26 3.89 -14.97
C ASN A 392 6.18 2.97 -16.19
N ARG A 393 7.13 3.11 -17.11
CA ARG A 393 7.32 2.24 -18.28
C ARG A 393 8.41 1.22 -17.98
N ASN A 394 8.32 0.09 -18.68
CA ASN A 394 9.26 -1.05 -18.61
C ASN A 394 9.31 -1.77 -17.26
N GLY A 395 8.32 -1.59 -16.39
CA GLY A 395 8.29 -2.24 -15.07
C GLY A 395 9.43 -1.77 -14.16
N SER A 396 9.77 -2.59 -13.15
CA SER A 396 10.90 -2.37 -12.24
C SER A 396 11.90 -3.54 -12.28
N HIS A 397 12.94 -3.49 -11.45
CA HIS A 397 14.00 -4.50 -11.28
C HIS A 397 14.78 -4.74 -12.56
N ASN A 398 14.91 -3.68 -13.38
CA ASN A 398 15.70 -3.68 -14.58
C ASN A 398 16.28 -2.28 -14.88
N PRO A 399 17.40 -2.18 -15.61
CA PRO A 399 18.03 -0.91 -15.94
C PRO A 399 17.20 0.02 -16.83
N GLN A 400 16.19 -0.52 -17.52
CA GLN A 400 15.34 0.23 -18.46
C GLN A 400 14.10 0.83 -17.80
N GLU A 401 13.93 0.68 -16.48
CA GLU A 401 12.90 1.35 -15.69
C GLU A 401 12.87 2.86 -16.01
N ALA A 402 11.68 3.36 -16.34
CA ALA A 402 11.50 4.76 -16.71
C ALA A 402 10.25 5.34 -16.05
N MET A 403 10.39 6.47 -15.38
CA MET A 403 9.30 7.28 -14.84
C MET A 403 9.41 8.70 -15.40
N GLU A 404 8.29 9.28 -15.81
CA GLU A 404 8.25 10.69 -16.19
C GLU A 404 8.19 11.56 -14.93
N ILE A 405 9.02 12.60 -14.85
CA ILE A 405 8.99 13.55 -13.73
C ILE A 405 7.61 14.23 -13.64
N ALA A 406 6.94 14.47 -14.78
CA ALA A 406 5.59 15.01 -14.79
C ALA A 406 4.58 14.11 -14.06
N ASP A 407 4.68 12.79 -14.20
CA ASP A 407 3.79 11.85 -13.51
C ASP A 407 4.07 11.83 -12.00
N LEU A 408 5.36 11.90 -11.61
CA LEU A 408 5.76 12.06 -10.20
C LEU A 408 5.17 13.34 -9.60
N MET A 409 5.23 14.46 -10.33
CA MET A 409 4.70 15.73 -9.84
C MET A 409 3.18 15.70 -9.63
N VAL A 410 2.44 14.92 -10.43
CA VAL A 410 1.01 14.66 -10.16
C VAL A 410 0.86 13.89 -8.84
N GLY A 411 1.67 12.86 -8.60
CA GLY A 411 1.68 12.15 -7.32
C GLY A 411 2.01 13.04 -6.13
N VAL A 412 2.99 13.93 -6.26
CA VAL A 412 3.31 14.95 -5.25
C VAL A 412 2.11 15.85 -4.96
N GLU A 413 1.38 16.29 -5.99
CA GLU A 413 0.20 17.13 -5.80
C GLU A 413 -0.94 16.37 -5.12
N VAL A 414 -1.15 15.08 -5.43
CA VAL A 414 -2.11 14.23 -4.70
C VAL A 414 -1.74 14.14 -3.21
N LEU A 415 -0.47 13.91 -2.90
CA LEU A 415 0.01 13.82 -1.52
C LEU A 415 -0.15 15.16 -0.79
N LYS A 416 0.21 16.28 -1.43
CA LYS A 416 -0.01 17.63 -0.88
C LYS A 416 -1.47 17.85 -0.55
N THR A 417 -2.36 17.57 -1.49
CA THR A 417 -3.81 17.70 -1.31
C THR A 417 -4.29 16.83 -0.15
N TYR A 418 -3.84 15.57 -0.06
CA TYR A 418 -4.16 14.69 1.06
C TYR A 418 -3.71 15.26 2.42
N PHE A 419 -2.46 15.69 2.57
CA PHE A 419 -1.93 16.21 3.84
C PHE A 419 -2.41 17.63 4.18
N SER A 420 -3.00 18.34 3.21
CA SER A 420 -3.61 19.66 3.40
C SER A 420 -5.10 19.59 3.78
N GLN A 421 -5.74 18.42 3.60
CA GLN A 421 -7.15 18.22 3.94
C GLN A 421 -7.32 17.80 5.41
N PRO A 422 -8.35 18.30 6.11
CA PRO A 422 -8.69 17.80 7.45
C PRO A 422 -9.05 16.32 7.37
N THR A 423 -8.52 15.53 8.29
CA THR A 423 -8.82 14.09 8.32
C THR A 423 -10.15 13.80 8.96
N SER A 424 -10.72 12.61 8.72
CA SER A 424 -11.98 12.19 9.38
C SER A 424 -11.88 12.24 10.91
N ALA A 425 -10.69 12.05 11.49
CA ALA A 425 -10.43 12.21 12.91
C ALA A 425 -10.60 13.67 13.40
N ASP A 426 -10.21 14.65 12.57
CA ASP A 426 -10.41 16.07 12.87
C ASP A 426 -11.90 16.45 12.72
N ILE A 427 -12.62 15.79 11.80
CA ILE A 427 -14.06 16.02 11.60
C ILE A 427 -14.89 15.44 12.76
N THR A 428 -14.44 14.34 13.39
CA THR A 428 -15.04 13.84 14.64
C THR A 428 -14.78 14.74 15.85
N GLN A 429 -13.90 15.75 15.72
CA GLN A 429 -13.69 16.81 16.70
C GLN A 429 -14.46 18.11 16.38
N THR A 430 -15.31 18.13 15.36
CA THR A 430 -16.38 19.15 15.33
C THR A 430 -17.37 18.74 16.41
N SER A 431 -17.25 19.34 17.60
CA SER A 431 -18.21 19.15 18.67
C SER A 431 -19.59 19.50 18.12
N ILE A 432 -20.43 18.50 17.93
CA ILE A 432 -21.86 18.73 17.74
C ILE A 432 -22.32 19.44 19.01
N ASP A 433 -22.70 20.71 18.88
CA ASP A 433 -23.08 21.55 20.02
C ASP A 433 -24.42 21.03 20.58
N GLU A 434 -24.52 20.90 21.91
CA GLU A 434 -25.67 20.28 22.58
C GLU A 434 -26.99 21.02 22.27
N ALA A 435 -26.91 22.29 21.87
CA ALA A 435 -28.06 23.14 21.57
C ALA A 435 -28.55 23.06 20.10
N ASN A 436 -27.67 22.75 19.14
CA ASN A 436 -27.95 22.95 17.69
C ASN A 436 -27.65 21.71 16.82
N MET A 437 -27.67 20.51 17.40
CA MET A 437 -27.29 19.25 16.71
C MET A 437 -27.94 19.01 15.33
N PHE A 438 -29.22 19.36 15.16
CA PHE A 438 -29.88 19.19 13.86
C PHE A 438 -29.35 20.18 12.82
N ASP A 439 -29.03 21.40 13.24
CA ASP A 439 -28.37 22.40 12.39
C ASP A 439 -26.96 21.93 12.02
N ASP A 440 -26.20 21.35 12.96
CA ASP A 440 -24.86 20.80 12.68
C ASP A 440 -24.91 19.65 11.65
N LEU A 441 -25.93 18.78 11.74
CA LEU A 441 -26.14 17.71 10.76
C LEU A 441 -26.53 18.27 9.39
N ILE A 442 -27.30 19.36 9.34
CA ILE A 442 -27.64 20.07 8.11
C ILE A 442 -26.39 20.76 7.54
N GLU A 443 -25.55 21.37 8.36
CA GLU A 443 -24.29 21.98 7.94
C GLU A 443 -23.33 20.94 7.37
N ILE A 444 -23.20 19.77 8.02
CA ILE A 444 -22.44 18.62 7.49
C ILE A 444 -22.98 18.19 6.13
N PHE A 445 -24.31 18.13 6.00
CA PHE A 445 -24.98 17.77 4.75
C PHE A 445 -24.75 18.82 3.66
N GLU A 446 -24.81 20.11 3.98
CA GLU A 446 -24.60 21.21 3.03
C GLU A 446 -23.13 21.36 2.61
N ALA A 447 -22.19 21.22 3.55
CA ALA A 447 -20.76 21.36 3.32
C ALA A 447 -20.20 20.27 2.38
N ARG A 448 -20.82 19.08 2.36
CA ARG A 448 -20.41 17.95 1.50
C ARG A 448 -21.11 17.90 0.14
N GLY A 449 -21.84 18.96 -0.22
CA GLY A 449 -22.69 19.02 -1.42
C GLY A 449 -23.98 18.23 -1.22
N LYS A 450 -24.97 18.33 -2.11
CA LYS A 450 -26.30 17.70 -1.88
C LYS A 450 -26.44 16.32 -2.56
N GLY A 451 -25.30 15.64 -2.79
CA GLY A 451 -25.22 14.41 -3.57
C GLY A 451 -25.15 13.13 -2.73
N LEU A 452 -24.90 12.00 -3.39
CA LEU A 452 -24.78 10.67 -2.77
C LEU A 452 -23.87 10.65 -1.53
N HIS A 453 -22.65 11.17 -1.67
CA HIS A 453 -21.65 11.23 -0.60
C HIS A 453 -22.08 12.05 0.63
N ALA A 454 -22.96 13.02 0.47
CA ALA A 454 -23.45 13.82 1.58
C ALA A 454 -24.51 13.10 2.40
N HIS A 455 -25.31 12.26 1.74
CA HIS A 455 -26.22 11.35 2.43
C HIS A 455 -25.45 10.27 3.22
N GLU A 456 -24.40 9.67 2.64
CA GLU A 456 -23.55 8.71 3.36
C GLU A 456 -22.84 9.34 4.57
N ALA A 457 -22.35 10.56 4.40
CA ALA A 457 -21.73 11.33 5.46
C ALA A 457 -22.71 11.66 6.58
N LEU A 458 -23.91 12.13 6.22
CA LEU A 458 -24.99 12.41 7.16
C LEU A 458 -25.39 11.16 7.93
N ALA A 459 -25.51 10.00 7.27
CA ALA A 459 -25.85 8.75 7.93
C ALA A 459 -24.80 8.34 8.96
N THR A 460 -23.52 8.52 8.62
CA THR A 460 -22.39 8.24 9.49
C THR A 460 -22.34 9.20 10.68
N ALA A 461 -22.53 10.50 10.44
CA ALA A 461 -22.57 11.52 11.48
C ALA A 461 -23.73 11.27 12.46
N ALA A 462 -24.93 11.00 11.94
CA ALA A 462 -26.11 10.72 12.75
C ALA A 462 -25.96 9.43 13.59
N ARG A 463 -25.37 8.35 13.05
CA ARG A 463 -25.05 7.14 13.83
C ARG A 463 -24.05 7.40 14.94
N THR A 464 -23.02 8.18 14.65
CA THR A 464 -22.00 8.54 15.64
C THR A 464 -22.60 9.36 16.77
N ALA A 465 -23.44 10.34 16.43
CA ALA A 465 -24.18 11.14 17.41
C ALA A 465 -25.15 10.27 18.26
N ALA A 466 -25.78 9.25 17.66
CA ALA A 466 -26.70 8.37 18.38
C ALA A 466 -26.02 7.57 19.50
N MET A 467 -24.72 7.24 19.34
CA MET A 467 -23.93 6.59 20.39
C MET A 467 -23.63 7.52 21.56
N ALA A 468 -23.53 8.83 21.31
CA ALA A 468 -23.29 9.85 22.33
C ALA A 468 -24.59 10.33 23.02
N ARG A 469 -25.75 10.19 22.36
CA ARG A 469 -27.06 10.69 22.82
C ARG A 469 -28.15 9.61 22.85
N PRO A 470 -28.17 8.74 23.89
CA PRO A 470 -29.17 7.68 24.01
C PRO A 470 -30.62 8.19 24.04
N ASP A 471 -30.84 9.40 24.56
CA ASP A 471 -32.13 10.10 24.61
C ASP A 471 -32.66 10.51 23.23
N MET A 472 -31.77 10.67 22.25
CA MET A 472 -32.09 11.08 20.87
C MET A 472 -31.83 9.98 19.84
N ALA A 473 -31.35 8.81 20.27
CA ALA A 473 -30.89 7.74 19.39
C ALA A 473 -31.93 7.32 18.35
N VAL A 474 -33.22 7.32 18.71
CA VAL A 474 -34.32 7.00 17.80
C VAL A 474 -34.42 8.02 16.66
N ALA A 475 -34.38 9.32 16.98
CA ALA A 475 -34.44 10.39 15.99
C ALA A 475 -33.22 10.37 15.04
N LEU A 476 -32.03 10.17 15.61
CA LEU A 476 -30.78 10.10 14.86
C LEU A 476 -30.70 8.87 13.96
N HIS A 477 -31.22 7.72 14.40
CA HIS A 477 -31.33 6.54 13.54
C HIS A 477 -32.35 6.72 12.41
N LEU A 478 -33.43 7.48 12.59
CA LEU A 478 -34.35 7.81 11.51
C LEU A 478 -33.69 8.69 10.43
N ILE A 479 -32.86 9.65 10.84
CA ILE A 479 -32.05 10.46 9.91
C ILE A 479 -31.06 9.57 9.15
N ALA A 480 -30.35 8.69 9.86
CA ALA A 480 -29.39 7.78 9.23
C ALA A 480 -30.06 6.82 8.24
N SER A 481 -31.16 6.18 8.64
CA SER A 481 -31.93 5.26 7.78
C SER A 481 -32.38 5.96 6.50
N ARG A 482 -32.88 7.19 6.61
CA ARG A 482 -33.31 7.97 5.45
C ARG A 482 -32.16 8.29 4.51
N ALA A 483 -31.01 8.65 5.07
CA ALA A 483 -29.84 9.00 4.28
C ALA A 483 -29.24 7.75 3.58
N ASP A 484 -29.19 6.60 4.25
CA ASP A 484 -28.80 5.33 3.64
C ASP A 484 -29.77 4.91 2.52
N ALA A 485 -31.08 5.05 2.73
CA ALA A 485 -32.08 4.69 1.70
C ALA A 485 -31.92 5.49 0.40
N PHE A 486 -31.54 6.77 0.51
CA PHE A 486 -31.18 7.56 -0.66
C PHE A 486 -29.88 7.07 -1.30
N ALA A 487 -28.89 6.71 -0.48
CA ALA A 487 -27.61 6.25 -0.97
C ALA A 487 -27.71 4.91 -1.72
N GLU A 488 -28.37 3.92 -1.12
CA GLU A 488 -28.62 2.60 -1.73
C GLU A 488 -29.35 2.70 -3.08
N ARG A 489 -30.31 3.64 -3.18
CA ARG A 489 -31.05 3.86 -4.43
C ARG A 489 -30.16 4.37 -5.57
N HIS A 490 -29.22 5.26 -5.24
CA HIS A 490 -28.40 5.97 -6.21
C HIS A 490 -26.97 5.42 -6.35
N ASP A 491 -26.62 4.36 -5.62
CA ASP A 491 -25.40 3.57 -5.78
C ASP A 491 -25.23 3.03 -7.22
N ARG A 492 -26.34 2.77 -7.92
CA ARG A 492 -26.33 2.20 -9.29
C ARG A 492 -27.21 2.93 -10.29
N MET A 493 -27.76 4.08 -9.92
CA MET A 493 -28.67 4.86 -10.77
C MET A 493 -28.13 6.29 -10.98
N PRO A 494 -28.25 6.86 -12.20
CA PRO A 494 -27.86 8.25 -12.44
C PRO A 494 -28.58 9.21 -11.48
N LEU A 495 -27.81 10.04 -10.78
CA LEU A 495 -28.35 11.01 -9.85
C LEU A 495 -28.75 12.29 -10.60
N THR A 496 -30.04 12.66 -10.54
CA THR A 496 -30.52 13.91 -11.16
C THR A 496 -30.66 15.03 -10.13
N ALA A 497 -30.58 16.29 -10.59
CA ALA A 497 -30.82 17.46 -9.73
C ALA A 497 -32.22 17.44 -9.07
N LYS A 498 -33.20 16.79 -9.70
CA LYS A 498 -34.54 16.61 -9.15
C LYS A 498 -34.57 15.61 -7.99
N ASP A 499 -33.77 14.56 -8.07
CA ASP A 499 -33.65 13.57 -7.00
C ASP A 499 -32.97 14.17 -5.77
N VAL A 500 -31.89 14.92 -5.99
CA VAL A 500 -31.20 15.71 -4.96
C VAL A 500 -32.16 16.67 -4.25
N ALA A 501 -32.90 17.49 -5.01
CA ALA A 501 -33.84 18.46 -4.44
C ALA A 501 -34.99 17.77 -3.67
N ARG A 502 -35.45 16.60 -4.13
CA ARG A 502 -36.48 15.83 -3.43
C ARG A 502 -35.95 15.25 -2.12
N ALA A 503 -34.75 14.70 -2.13
CA ALA A 503 -34.12 14.11 -0.96
C ALA A 503 -33.84 15.15 0.11
N GLU A 504 -33.32 16.32 -0.29
CA GLU A 504 -33.10 17.45 0.62
C GLU A 504 -34.40 17.91 1.27
N ASN A 505 -35.45 18.18 0.48
CA ASN A 505 -36.73 18.65 1.02
C ASN A 505 -37.31 17.67 2.05
N ALA A 506 -37.16 16.38 1.77
CA ALA A 506 -37.72 15.36 2.64
C ALA A 506 -36.84 15.10 3.88
N LEU A 507 -35.52 15.27 3.78
CA LEU A 507 -34.63 15.30 4.94
C LEU A 507 -34.97 16.48 5.88
N ARG A 508 -35.14 17.69 5.33
CA ARG A 508 -35.55 18.86 6.14
C ARG A 508 -36.92 18.68 6.79
N ALA A 509 -37.87 18.09 6.07
CA ALA A 509 -39.18 17.77 6.62
C ALA A 509 -39.11 16.73 7.76
N LEU A 510 -38.23 15.72 7.63
CA LEU A 510 -37.97 14.76 8.68
C LEU A 510 -37.36 15.45 9.91
N ILE A 511 -36.32 16.25 9.73
CA ILE A 511 -35.65 16.98 10.82
C ILE A 511 -36.66 17.86 11.57
N SER A 512 -37.43 18.67 10.86
CA SER A 512 -38.47 19.51 11.48
C SER A 512 -39.51 18.70 12.25
N THR A 513 -39.93 17.52 11.75
CA THR A 513 -40.85 16.64 12.49
C THR A 513 -40.21 16.10 13.77
N LEU A 514 -38.91 15.78 13.73
CA LEU A 514 -38.18 15.27 14.88
C LEU A 514 -37.96 16.36 15.93
N GLU A 515 -37.66 17.59 15.53
CA GLU A 515 -37.55 18.76 16.42
C GLU A 515 -38.84 19.03 17.17
N GLU A 516 -39.99 19.00 16.47
CA GLU A 516 -41.31 19.13 17.10
C GLU A 516 -41.59 18.00 18.09
N ALA A 517 -41.22 16.77 17.74
CA ALA A 517 -41.41 15.59 18.60
C ALA A 517 -40.57 15.68 19.89
N LEU A 518 -39.32 16.15 19.77
CA LEU A 518 -38.39 16.28 20.88
C LEU A 518 -38.67 17.49 21.78
N SER A 519 -39.43 18.47 21.27
CA SER A 519 -39.87 19.65 22.02
C SER A 519 -41.24 19.47 22.70
N ALA A 520 -41.86 18.28 22.61
CA ALA A 520 -43.19 18.03 23.15
C ALA A 520 -43.21 18.02 24.69
N GLU A 521 -44.22 18.65 25.30
CA GLU A 521 -44.35 18.75 26.76
C GLU A 521 -44.69 17.44 27.47
N SER A 522 -45.03 16.38 26.73
CA SER A 522 -45.33 15.06 27.29
C SER A 522 -44.73 13.91 26.48
N ASP A 523 -44.20 12.91 27.18
CA ASP A 523 -43.60 11.71 26.58
C ASP A 523 -44.57 10.98 25.62
N SER A 524 -45.87 11.01 25.92
CA SER A 524 -46.91 10.41 25.08
C SER A 524 -47.05 11.12 23.72
N GLN A 525 -46.93 12.45 23.71
CA GLN A 525 -46.95 13.24 22.47
C GLN A 525 -45.63 13.10 21.69
N ALA A 526 -44.49 13.05 22.38
CA ALA A 526 -43.19 12.80 21.76
C ALA A 526 -43.17 11.43 21.07
N LEU A 527 -43.61 10.37 21.77
CA LEU A 527 -43.69 9.01 21.23
C LEU A 527 -44.66 8.91 20.04
N ALA A 528 -45.82 9.56 20.11
CA ALA A 528 -46.76 9.59 18.98
C ALA A 528 -46.14 10.27 17.74
N SER A 529 -45.41 11.36 17.93
CA SER A 529 -44.78 12.11 16.85
C SER A 529 -43.58 11.37 16.23
N LEU A 530 -42.75 10.73 17.07
CA LEU A 530 -41.68 9.84 16.62
C LEU A 530 -42.23 8.63 15.86
N ALA A 531 -43.34 8.04 16.32
CA ALA A 531 -43.99 6.93 15.63
C ALA A 531 -44.52 7.34 14.24
N VAL A 532 -45.08 8.55 14.11
CA VAL A 532 -45.49 9.10 12.81
C VAL A 532 -44.30 9.35 11.89
N ALA A 533 -43.18 9.88 12.41
CA ALA A 533 -41.95 10.10 11.64
C ALA A 533 -41.35 8.77 11.14
N ALA A 534 -41.29 7.75 12.01
CA ALA A 534 -40.85 6.41 11.65
C ALA A 534 -41.76 5.75 10.61
N GLN A 535 -43.08 5.86 10.78
CA GLN A 535 -44.04 5.31 9.82
C GLN A 535 -43.91 5.95 8.44
N LYS A 536 -43.65 7.28 8.37
CA LYS A 536 -43.37 7.97 7.10
C LYS A 536 -42.08 7.48 6.45
N CYS A 537 -41.00 7.32 7.21
CA CYS A 537 -39.74 6.76 6.69
C CYS A 537 -39.95 5.37 6.11
N CYS A 538 -40.59 4.47 6.86
CA CYS A 538 -40.89 3.10 6.41
C CYS A 538 -41.85 3.06 5.20
N ALA A 539 -42.90 3.89 5.19
CA ALA A 539 -43.87 3.92 4.10
C ALA A 539 -43.25 4.42 2.80
N GLU A 540 -42.35 5.40 2.88
CA GLU A 540 -41.60 5.88 1.73
C GLU A 540 -40.57 4.86 1.25
N GLU A 541 -39.86 4.17 2.15
CA GLU A 541 -38.96 3.05 1.79
C GLU A 541 -39.71 1.92 1.10
N LEU A 542 -40.92 1.57 1.58
CA LEU A 542 -41.77 0.53 1.00
C LEU A 542 -42.39 0.93 -0.34
N ALA A 543 -42.81 2.18 -0.52
CA ALA A 543 -43.32 2.68 -1.79
C ALA A 543 -42.24 2.78 -2.90
N GLN A 544 -40.98 2.62 -2.52
CA GLN A 544 -39.81 2.71 -3.39
C GLN A 544 -39.20 1.35 -3.76
N ARG A 545 -39.69 0.25 -3.17
CA ARG A 545 -39.44 -1.14 -3.59
C ARG A 545 -40.55 -1.64 -4.51
#